data_AF-A0A3P3W680-F1
#
_entry.id   AF-A0A3P3W680-F1
#
_cell.length_a   1.000
_cell.length_b   1.000
_cell.length_c   1.000
_cell.angle_alpha   90.00
_cell.angle_beta   90.00
_cell.angle_gamma   90.00
#
_symmetry.space_group_name_H-M   'P 1'
#
loop_
_entity.id
_entity.type
_entity.pdbx_description
1 polymer ?
#
loop_
_entity_poly.entity_id
_entity_poly.type
_entity_poly.pdbx_seq_one_letter_code
_entity_poly.pdbx_strand_id
1 'polypeptide(L)'
;MKTFLKTIQKTVKHWYIPAIIGVLLIAVGIYTYSTPVATYATLTIIFSLSFLFTGLMELAFAIQNQKNIEGWGWYLMGGIFDTVVGFILLTHPDISAAMLPLFIGFTLLFRSMQGLGFAFEHKNYGSNNWGGLAFASALGLIFSLLLIFNPVFAEAYLVVLTSLAFVFVGFSAIVLAFQLKRLKNMSSKIQGNLQEKIEELKKEYYEHINKN
;
A
#
# COMPACT_ATOMS: atom_id res chain seq x y z
N MET A 1 -30.71 11.42 10.89
CA MET A 1 -30.49 11.51 9.42
C MET A 1 -29.75 12.78 8.98
N LYS A 2 -30.18 14.00 9.37
CA LYS A 2 -29.51 15.27 8.98
C LYS A 2 -28.03 15.36 9.41
N THR A 3 -27.68 14.85 10.60
CA THR A 3 -26.30 14.84 11.13
C THR A 3 -25.36 13.99 10.27
N PHE A 4 -25.83 12.80 9.84
CA PHE A 4 -25.07 11.89 8.99
C PHE A 4 -24.77 12.49 7.61
N LEU A 5 -25.76 13.13 6.98
CA LEU A 5 -25.58 13.81 5.69
C LEU A 5 -24.60 14.99 5.79
N LYS A 6 -24.66 15.77 6.88
CA LYS A 6 -23.70 16.85 7.14
C LYS A 6 -22.27 16.34 7.29
N THR A 7 -22.05 15.23 7.99
CA THR A 7 -20.72 14.62 8.15
C THR A 7 -20.15 14.18 6.81
N ILE A 8 -20.93 13.47 5.99
CA ILE A 8 -20.52 13.08 4.64
C ILE A 8 -20.15 14.31 3.83
N GLN A 9 -21.03 15.32 3.75
CA GLN A 9 -20.74 16.56 3.02
C GLN A 9 -19.43 17.24 3.44
N LYS A 10 -19.11 17.23 4.75
CA LYS A 10 -17.88 17.83 5.27
C LYS A 10 -16.64 17.05 4.84
N THR A 11 -16.69 15.72 4.84
CA THR A 11 -15.59 14.84 4.40
C THR A 11 -15.37 14.90 2.89
N VAL A 12 -16.43 14.82 2.07
CA VAL A 12 -16.32 14.95 0.60
C VAL A 12 -16.16 16.39 0.11
N LYS A 13 -16.14 17.40 1.01
CA LYS A 13 -15.86 18.80 0.63
C LYS A 13 -14.50 18.93 -0.04
N HIS A 14 -13.51 18.18 0.44
CA HIS A 14 -12.13 18.20 -0.02
C HIS A 14 -11.82 17.12 -1.07
N TRP A 15 -12.81 16.74 -1.89
CA TRP A 15 -12.66 15.76 -2.98
C TRP A 15 -11.52 16.07 -3.96
N TYR A 16 -11.05 17.32 -4.04
CA TYR A 16 -9.94 17.74 -4.87
C TYR A 16 -8.56 17.33 -4.32
N ILE A 17 -8.44 17.05 -3.01
CA ILE A 17 -7.16 16.66 -2.39
C ILE A 17 -6.63 15.36 -3.03
N PRO A 18 -7.41 14.27 -3.15
CA PRO A 18 -6.94 13.07 -3.85
C PRO A 18 -6.64 13.29 -5.33
N ALA A 19 -7.28 14.25 -5.99
CA ALA A 19 -6.97 14.59 -7.38
C ALA A 19 -5.59 15.25 -7.50
N ILE A 20 -5.29 16.22 -6.63
CA ILE A 20 -3.98 16.89 -6.60
C ILE A 20 -2.88 15.89 -6.27
N ILE A 21 -3.08 15.06 -5.24
CA ILE A 21 -2.15 13.98 -4.89
C ILE A 21 -1.96 13.04 -6.07
N GLY A 22 -3.04 12.65 -6.75
CA GLY A 22 -2.98 11.73 -7.87
C GLY A 22 -2.19 12.26 -9.06
N VAL A 23 -2.39 13.53 -9.43
CA VAL A 23 -1.61 14.20 -10.48
C VAL A 23 -0.13 14.30 -10.08
N LEU A 24 0.15 14.66 -8.83
CA LEU A 24 1.52 14.76 -8.33
C LEU A 24 2.23 13.41 -8.36
N LEU A 25 1.56 12.33 -7.94
CA LEU A 25 2.11 10.98 -7.98
C LEU A 25 2.37 10.48 -9.41
N ILE A 26 1.50 10.79 -10.37
CA ILE A 26 1.75 10.48 -11.79
C ILE A 26 2.99 11.22 -12.28
N ALA A 27 3.12 12.51 -11.97
CA ALA A 27 4.29 13.30 -12.35
C ALA A 27 5.58 12.75 -11.73
N VAL A 28 5.54 12.37 -10.44
CA VAL A 28 6.65 11.68 -9.76
C VAL A 28 6.96 10.36 -10.46
N GLY A 29 5.97 9.53 -10.78
CA GLY A 29 6.18 8.26 -11.48
C GLY A 29 6.91 8.45 -12.82
N ILE A 30 6.50 9.43 -13.62
CA ILE A 30 7.15 9.77 -14.89
C ILE A 30 8.58 10.30 -14.67
N TYR A 31 8.78 11.15 -13.67
CA TYR A 31 10.09 11.70 -13.32
C TYR A 31 11.07 10.60 -12.89
N THR A 32 10.61 9.69 -12.04
CA THR A 32 11.34 8.53 -11.54
C THR A 32 11.77 7.61 -12.70
N TYR A 33 10.88 7.36 -13.66
CA TYR A 33 11.22 6.59 -14.87
C TYR A 33 12.27 7.30 -15.75
N SER A 34 12.19 8.63 -15.84
CA SER A 34 13.10 9.45 -16.67
C SER A 34 14.50 9.58 -16.05
N THR A 35 14.63 9.33 -14.74
CA THR A 35 15.89 9.45 -13.98
C THR A 35 16.23 8.15 -13.25
N PRO A 36 16.48 7.05 -13.97
CA PRO A 36 16.63 5.72 -13.37
C PRO A 36 17.79 5.64 -12.38
N VAL A 37 18.92 6.27 -12.67
CA VAL A 37 20.11 6.24 -11.79
C VAL A 37 19.84 6.95 -10.45
N ALA A 38 19.28 8.16 -10.49
CA ALA A 38 18.95 8.92 -9.27
C ALA A 38 17.85 8.24 -8.46
N THR A 39 16.84 7.71 -9.15
CA THR A 39 15.79 6.90 -8.53
C THR A 39 16.38 5.70 -7.82
N TYR A 40 17.25 4.96 -8.48
CA TYR A 40 17.84 3.77 -7.93
C TYR A 40 18.65 4.07 -6.67
N ALA A 41 19.51 5.10 -6.71
CA ALA A 41 20.23 5.56 -5.53
C ALA A 41 19.30 5.95 -4.36
N THR A 42 18.20 6.63 -4.66
CA THR A 42 17.18 6.99 -3.66
C THR A 42 16.51 5.74 -3.08
N LEU A 43 16.15 4.79 -3.93
CA LEU A 43 15.60 3.50 -3.51
C LEU A 43 16.59 2.74 -2.64
N THR A 44 17.88 2.71 -2.97
CA THR A 44 18.92 2.10 -2.14
C THR A 44 18.89 2.65 -0.73
N ILE A 45 18.87 3.97 -0.55
CA ILE A 45 18.81 4.59 0.78
C ILE A 45 17.52 4.20 1.52
N ILE A 46 16.37 4.27 0.85
CA ILE A 46 15.07 3.92 1.43
C ILE A 46 15.03 2.46 1.87
N PHE A 47 15.49 1.54 1.02
CA PHE A 47 15.54 0.12 1.34
C PHE A 47 16.54 -0.15 2.46
N SER A 48 17.70 0.49 2.47
CA SER A 48 18.70 0.30 3.53
C SER A 48 18.15 0.68 4.91
N LEU A 49 17.47 1.83 4.99
CA LEU A 49 16.78 2.26 6.20
C LEU A 49 15.65 1.30 6.58
N SER A 50 14.91 0.80 5.59
CA SER A 50 13.82 -0.14 5.79
C SER A 50 14.32 -1.50 6.31
N PHE A 51 15.44 -2.01 5.78
CA PHE A 51 16.11 -3.22 6.28
C PHE A 51 16.58 -3.04 7.72
N LEU A 52 17.23 -1.91 8.05
CA LEU A 52 17.60 -1.61 9.43
C LEU A 52 16.39 -1.56 10.36
N PHE A 53 15.38 -0.78 10.00
CA PHE A 53 14.21 -0.60 10.84
C PHE A 53 13.45 -1.92 11.04
N THR A 54 13.26 -2.68 9.98
CA THR A 54 12.60 -4.00 10.03
C THR A 54 13.42 -4.96 10.86
N GLY A 55 14.74 -5.05 10.64
CA GLY A 55 15.63 -5.92 11.38
C GLY A 55 15.63 -5.64 12.88
N LEU A 56 15.71 -4.36 13.27
CA LEU A 56 15.64 -3.94 14.67
C LEU A 56 14.28 -4.27 15.31
N MET A 57 13.19 -4.08 14.56
CA MET A 57 11.84 -4.42 15.04
C MET A 57 11.65 -5.93 15.19
N GLU A 58 12.13 -6.74 14.24
CA GLU A 58 12.07 -8.20 14.31
C GLU A 58 12.92 -8.75 15.47
N LEU A 59 14.11 -8.19 15.68
CA LEU A 59 14.94 -8.49 16.85
C LEU A 59 14.21 -8.18 18.16
N ALA A 60 13.66 -6.96 18.27
CA ALA A 60 12.92 -6.54 19.46
C ALA A 60 11.68 -7.43 19.69
N PHE A 61 10.97 -7.80 18.63
CA PHE A 61 9.81 -8.67 18.67
C PHE A 61 10.19 -10.09 19.11
N ALA A 62 11.25 -10.66 18.55
CA ALA A 62 11.74 -11.99 18.88
C ALA A 62 12.15 -12.08 20.35
N ILE A 63 12.91 -11.11 20.86
CA ILE A 63 13.37 -11.08 22.26
C ILE A 63 12.18 -10.95 23.23
N GLN A 64 11.21 -10.08 22.93
CA GLN A 64 10.05 -9.87 23.79
C GLN A 64 9.11 -11.08 23.81
N ASN A 65 8.99 -11.80 22.70
CA ASN A 65 8.00 -12.86 22.54
C ASN A 65 8.60 -14.28 22.50
N GLN A 66 9.89 -14.44 22.79
CA GLN A 66 10.61 -15.72 22.73
C GLN A 66 9.95 -16.87 23.51
N LYS A 67 9.16 -16.56 24.55
CA LYS A 67 8.47 -17.55 25.39
C LYS A 67 7.02 -17.83 24.98
N ASN A 68 6.44 -16.99 24.13
CA ASN A 68 5.00 -16.97 23.87
C ASN A 68 4.63 -17.35 22.44
N ILE A 69 5.61 -17.41 21.52
CA ILE A 69 5.38 -17.67 20.09
C ILE A 69 6.27 -18.82 19.62
N GLU A 70 5.64 -19.85 19.06
CA GLU A 70 6.35 -20.89 18.33
C GLU A 70 6.97 -20.30 17.05
N GLY A 71 8.26 -20.55 16.82
CA GLY A 71 8.98 -20.00 15.67
C GLY A 71 9.67 -18.65 15.90
N TRP A 72 9.78 -18.16 17.15
CA TRP A 72 10.52 -16.93 17.49
C TRP A 72 11.96 -16.87 16.92
N GLY A 73 12.63 -18.02 16.80
CA GLY A 73 13.98 -18.12 16.25
C GLY A 73 14.07 -17.68 14.78
N TRP A 74 12.99 -17.82 14.00
CA TRP A 74 12.94 -17.32 12.62
C TRP A 74 12.95 -15.79 12.57
N TYR A 75 12.20 -15.15 13.47
CA TYR A 75 12.20 -13.69 13.63
C TYR A 75 13.55 -13.19 14.14
N LEU A 76 14.21 -13.93 15.03
CA LEU A 76 15.55 -13.56 15.49
C LEU A 76 16.55 -13.62 14.32
N MET A 77 16.57 -14.72 13.56
CA MET A 77 17.48 -14.90 12.44
C MET A 77 17.23 -13.89 11.32
N GLY A 78 15.95 -13.66 10.96
CA GLY A 78 15.54 -12.64 10.00
C GLY A 78 15.95 -11.24 10.46
N GLY A 79 15.70 -10.92 11.74
CA GLY A 79 16.06 -9.64 12.32
C GLY A 79 17.56 -9.36 12.32
N ILE A 80 18.39 -10.37 12.64
CA ILE A 80 19.87 -10.26 12.53
C ILE A 80 20.27 -10.01 11.07
N PHE A 81 19.75 -10.81 10.14
CA PHE A 81 20.06 -10.69 8.72
C PHE A 81 19.70 -9.30 8.19
N ASP A 82 18.46 -8.85 8.38
CA ASP A 82 17.97 -7.56 7.90
C ASP A 82 18.73 -6.39 8.53
N THR A 83 19.11 -6.49 9.82
CA THR A 83 19.92 -5.46 10.49
C THR A 83 21.33 -5.38 9.91
N VAL A 84 21.99 -6.52 9.71
CA VAL A 84 23.35 -6.56 9.13
C VAL A 84 23.33 -6.02 7.69
N VAL A 85 22.36 -6.46 6.89
CA VAL A 85 22.18 -6.00 5.50
C VAL A 85 21.93 -4.50 5.47
N GLY A 86 20.98 -3.99 6.26
CA GLY A 86 20.69 -2.57 6.31
C GLY A 86 21.91 -1.73 6.73
N PHE A 87 22.71 -2.23 7.67
CA PHE A 87 23.92 -1.55 8.12
C PHE A 87 25.01 -1.51 7.04
N ILE A 88 25.24 -2.63 6.35
CA ILE A 88 26.18 -2.70 5.22
C ILE A 88 25.73 -1.73 4.13
N LEU A 89 24.42 -1.73 3.82
CA LEU A 89 23.87 -0.91 2.75
C LEU A 89 23.97 0.61 3.00
N LEU A 90 23.93 1.04 4.27
CA LEU A 90 24.10 2.44 4.64
C LEU A 90 25.56 2.89 4.70
N THR A 91 26.46 2.00 5.12
CA THR A 91 27.87 2.35 5.35
C THR A 91 28.70 2.35 4.08
N HIS A 92 28.31 1.58 3.06
CA HIS A 92 29.07 1.43 1.82
C HIS A 92 28.20 1.73 0.58
N PRO A 93 27.73 2.98 0.35
CA PRO A 93 26.78 3.30 -0.72
C PRO A 93 27.22 2.83 -2.11
N ASP A 94 28.52 2.90 -2.37
CA ASP A 94 29.18 2.56 -3.64
C ASP A 94 28.97 1.09 -4.03
N ILE A 95 29.03 0.19 -3.05
CA ILE A 95 28.85 -1.26 -3.23
C ILE A 95 27.37 -1.63 -3.06
N SER A 96 26.65 -0.85 -2.27
CA SER A 96 25.27 -1.11 -1.88
C SER A 96 24.32 -1.09 -3.07
N ALA A 97 24.53 -0.19 -4.02
CA ALA A 97 23.77 -0.16 -5.26
C ALA A 97 23.87 -1.52 -6.01
N ALA A 98 25.06 -2.09 -6.17
CA ALA A 98 25.23 -3.35 -6.88
C ALA A 98 24.69 -4.57 -6.09
N MET A 99 24.75 -4.52 -4.76
CA MET A 99 24.37 -5.65 -3.89
C MET A 99 22.89 -5.63 -3.48
N LEU A 100 22.23 -4.47 -3.53
CA LEU A 100 20.83 -4.31 -3.14
C LEU A 100 19.90 -5.33 -3.82
N PRO A 101 20.00 -5.59 -5.14
CA PRO A 101 19.14 -6.56 -5.79
C PRO A 101 19.30 -7.98 -5.25
N LEU A 102 20.54 -8.35 -4.89
CA LEU A 102 20.85 -9.65 -4.35
C LEU A 102 20.16 -9.82 -2.99
N PHE A 103 20.29 -8.83 -2.11
CA PHE A 103 19.63 -8.86 -0.80
C PHE A 103 18.10 -8.86 -0.90
N ILE A 104 17.54 -7.97 -1.72
CA ILE A 104 16.08 -7.96 -1.98
C ILE A 104 15.64 -9.29 -2.56
N GLY A 105 16.40 -9.87 -3.50
CA GLY A 105 16.15 -11.18 -4.09
C GLY A 105 16.13 -12.28 -3.04
N PHE A 106 17.13 -12.36 -2.16
CA PHE A 106 17.16 -13.34 -1.08
C PHE A 106 16.00 -13.17 -0.09
N THR A 107 15.69 -11.95 0.33
CA THR A 107 14.54 -11.69 1.21
C THR A 107 13.23 -12.08 0.54
N LEU A 108 13.06 -11.74 -0.74
CA LEU A 108 11.87 -12.11 -1.52
C LEU A 108 11.76 -13.63 -1.69
N LEU A 109 12.87 -14.32 -1.91
CA LEU A 109 12.94 -15.78 -1.97
C LEU A 109 12.44 -16.39 -0.66
N PHE A 110 13.00 -15.95 0.47
CA PHE A 110 12.61 -16.47 1.78
C PHE A 110 11.14 -16.18 2.12
N ARG A 111 10.65 -14.97 1.82
CA ARG A 111 9.24 -14.60 2.03
C ARG A 111 8.29 -15.40 1.14
N SER A 112 8.69 -15.67 -0.10
CA SER A 112 7.88 -16.45 -1.04
C SER A 112 7.84 -17.94 -0.67
N MET A 113 8.93 -18.49 -0.12
CA MET A 113 8.94 -19.84 0.46
C MET A 113 7.99 -19.95 1.66
N GLN A 114 8.03 -18.99 2.59
CA GLN A 114 7.08 -18.94 3.71
C GLN A 114 5.63 -18.78 3.23
N GLY A 115 5.39 -17.90 2.26
CA GLY A 115 4.08 -17.69 1.65
C GLY A 115 3.49 -18.96 1.03
N LEU A 116 4.31 -19.77 0.36
CA LEU A 116 3.88 -21.09 -0.12
C LEU A 116 3.49 -22.04 1.03
N GLY A 117 4.29 -22.07 2.10
CA GLY A 117 3.97 -22.84 3.31
C GLY A 117 2.58 -22.49 3.85
N PHE A 118 2.32 -21.19 4.04
CA PHE A 118 1.01 -20.70 4.48
C PHE A 118 -0.10 -20.96 3.47
N ALA A 119 0.18 -20.93 2.16
CA ALA A 119 -0.82 -21.24 1.14
C ALA A 119 -1.33 -22.67 1.26
N PHE A 120 -0.43 -23.62 1.48
CA PHE A 120 -0.76 -25.03 1.65
C PHE A 120 -1.44 -25.31 2.99
N GLU A 121 -1.06 -24.59 4.04
CA GLU A 121 -1.76 -24.62 5.32
C GLU A 121 -3.21 -24.10 5.17
N HIS A 122 -3.42 -22.97 4.50
CA HIS A 122 -4.75 -22.42 4.21
C HIS A 122 -5.62 -23.33 3.32
N LYS A 123 -4.98 -24.12 2.45
CA LYS A 123 -5.65 -25.17 1.66
C LYS A 123 -6.17 -26.28 2.57
N ASN A 124 -5.37 -26.71 3.55
CA ASN A 124 -5.75 -27.75 4.50
C ASN A 124 -6.89 -27.30 5.44
N TYR A 125 -7.02 -26.00 5.70
CA TYR A 125 -8.13 -25.41 6.48
C TYR A 125 -9.39 -25.07 5.65
N GLY A 126 -9.43 -25.37 4.35
CA GLY A 126 -10.65 -25.27 3.53
C GLY A 126 -11.05 -23.87 3.05
N SER A 127 -10.14 -22.87 3.07
CA SER A 127 -10.46 -21.52 2.58
C SER A 127 -10.37 -21.42 1.04
N ASN A 128 -11.30 -20.70 0.41
CA ASN A 128 -11.46 -20.61 -1.05
C ASN A 128 -10.34 -19.83 -1.78
N ASN A 129 -9.47 -19.09 -1.06
CA ASN A 129 -8.43 -18.23 -1.65
C ASN A 129 -7.01 -18.80 -1.62
N TRP A 130 -6.82 -20.09 -1.28
CA TRP A 130 -5.50 -20.71 -1.18
C TRP A 130 -4.70 -20.62 -2.49
N GLY A 131 -5.37 -20.80 -3.63
CA GLY A 131 -4.75 -20.80 -4.96
C GLY A 131 -4.16 -19.43 -5.33
N GLY A 132 -4.79 -18.34 -4.89
CA GLY A 132 -4.27 -16.99 -5.11
C GLY A 132 -2.98 -16.74 -4.35
N LEU A 133 -2.91 -17.15 -3.08
CA LEU A 133 -1.70 -17.03 -2.26
C LEU A 133 -0.56 -17.90 -2.81
N ALA A 134 -0.87 -19.13 -3.22
CA ALA A 134 0.09 -20.05 -3.82
C ALA A 134 0.66 -19.50 -5.13
N PHE A 135 -0.20 -18.97 -6.01
CA PHE A 135 0.21 -18.37 -7.28
C PHE A 135 1.07 -17.12 -7.06
N ALA A 136 0.67 -16.23 -6.15
CA ALA A 136 1.45 -15.05 -5.80
C ALA A 136 2.85 -15.42 -5.26
N SER A 137 2.91 -16.44 -4.41
CA SER A 137 4.17 -16.92 -3.82
C SER A 137 5.06 -17.61 -4.86
N ALA A 138 4.48 -18.37 -5.80
CA ALA A 138 5.22 -18.98 -6.90
C ALA A 138 5.79 -17.93 -7.86
N LEU A 139 5.01 -16.89 -8.19
CA LEU A 139 5.52 -15.74 -8.94
C LEU A 139 6.65 -15.03 -8.18
N GLY A 140 6.48 -14.84 -6.87
CA GLY A 140 7.50 -14.26 -6.00
C GLY A 140 8.83 -15.03 -6.04
N LEU A 141 8.80 -16.36 -6.07
CA LEU A 141 9.98 -17.20 -6.25
C LEU A 141 10.65 -17.02 -7.62
N ILE A 142 9.87 -16.92 -8.70
CA ILE A 142 10.44 -16.70 -10.03
C ILE A 142 11.12 -15.34 -10.09
N PHE A 143 10.46 -14.30 -9.57
CA PHE A 143 11.04 -12.97 -9.50
C PHE A 143 12.28 -12.93 -8.62
N SER A 144 12.29 -13.61 -7.47
CA SER A 144 13.46 -13.63 -6.59
C SER A 144 14.68 -14.26 -7.26
N LEU A 145 14.50 -15.38 -7.97
CA LEU A 145 15.57 -16.02 -8.73
C LEU A 145 16.06 -15.13 -9.87
N LEU A 146 15.15 -14.44 -10.58
CA LEU A 146 15.51 -13.49 -11.62
C LEU A 146 16.39 -12.38 -11.06
N LEU A 147 16.02 -11.80 -9.90
CA LEU A 147 16.81 -10.77 -9.22
C LEU A 147 18.22 -11.25 -8.85
N ILE A 148 18.33 -12.47 -8.31
CA ILE A 148 19.61 -13.04 -7.84
C ILE A 148 20.53 -13.34 -9.03
N PHE A 149 20.01 -13.95 -10.10
CA PHE A 149 20.83 -14.35 -11.26
C PHE A 149 21.16 -13.20 -12.20
N ASN A 150 20.36 -12.13 -12.20
CA ASN A 150 20.53 -11.00 -13.11
C ASN A 150 20.48 -9.65 -12.37
N PRO A 151 21.55 -9.27 -11.63
CA PRO A 151 21.58 -8.03 -10.86
C PRO A 151 21.34 -6.77 -11.72
N VAL A 152 21.89 -6.74 -12.93
CA VAL A 152 21.70 -5.63 -13.88
C VAL A 152 20.23 -5.45 -14.28
N PHE A 153 19.51 -6.56 -14.48
CA PHE A 153 18.08 -6.50 -14.77
C PHE A 153 17.26 -6.02 -13.57
N ALA A 154 17.72 -6.32 -12.36
CA ALA A 154 17.02 -5.98 -11.14
C ALA A 154 17.06 -4.48 -10.82
N GLU A 155 18.14 -3.77 -11.16
CA GLU A 155 18.20 -2.31 -11.05
C GLU A 155 17.09 -1.65 -11.89
N ALA A 156 17.01 -2.02 -13.18
CA ALA A 156 15.99 -1.53 -14.09
C ALA A 156 14.58 -1.94 -13.63
N TYR A 157 14.42 -3.18 -13.18
CA TYR A 157 13.14 -3.71 -12.70
C TYR A 157 12.60 -2.90 -11.50
N LEU A 158 13.45 -2.58 -10.51
CA LEU A 158 13.03 -1.82 -9.33
C LEU A 158 12.59 -0.40 -9.69
N VAL A 159 13.30 0.27 -10.59
CA VAL A 159 12.91 1.60 -11.09
C VAL A 159 11.59 1.53 -11.85
N VAL A 160 11.46 0.58 -12.79
CA VAL A 160 10.25 0.44 -13.60
C VAL A 160 9.05 0.12 -12.72
N LEU A 161 9.18 -0.81 -11.77
CA LEU A 161 8.10 -1.19 -10.88
C LEU A 161 7.69 -0.03 -9.96
N THR A 162 8.66 0.72 -9.43
CA THR A 162 8.40 1.91 -8.62
C THR A 162 7.68 3.00 -9.43
N SER A 163 8.15 3.26 -10.65
CA SER A 163 7.51 4.26 -11.52
C SER A 163 6.06 3.87 -11.88
N LEU A 164 5.84 2.60 -12.23
CA LEU A 164 4.52 2.07 -12.55
C LEU A 164 3.60 2.10 -11.32
N ALA A 165 4.12 1.78 -10.14
CA ALA A 165 3.37 1.86 -8.89
C ALA A 165 2.92 3.29 -8.60
N PHE A 166 3.80 4.28 -8.75
CA PHE A 166 3.42 5.69 -8.57
C PHE A 166 2.35 6.15 -9.57
N VAL A 167 2.47 5.77 -10.84
CA VAL A 167 1.44 6.07 -11.85
C VAL A 167 0.11 5.39 -11.51
N PHE A 168 0.14 4.12 -11.11
CA PHE A 168 -1.07 3.36 -10.77
C PHE A 168 -1.78 3.91 -9.52
N VAL A 169 -1.02 4.22 -8.47
CA VAL A 169 -1.56 4.85 -7.25
C VAL A 169 -2.08 6.24 -7.58
N GLY A 170 -1.37 7.01 -8.40
CA GLY A 170 -1.80 8.33 -8.82
C GLY A 170 -3.10 8.30 -9.62
N PHE A 171 -3.22 7.36 -10.56
CA PHE A 171 -4.45 7.12 -11.30
C PHE A 171 -5.60 6.70 -10.37
N SER A 172 -5.35 5.79 -9.44
CA SER A 172 -6.34 5.35 -8.45
C SER A 172 -6.82 6.50 -7.56
N ALA A 173 -5.93 7.41 -7.16
CA ALA A 173 -6.26 8.60 -6.38
C ALA A 173 -7.14 9.60 -7.17
N ILE A 174 -6.90 9.74 -8.49
CA ILE A 174 -7.77 10.53 -9.38
C ILE A 174 -9.16 9.88 -9.48
N VAL A 175 -9.24 8.57 -9.64
CA VAL A 175 -10.52 7.84 -9.64
C VAL A 175 -11.28 8.06 -8.33
N LEU A 176 -10.57 7.96 -7.19
CA LEU A 176 -11.14 8.25 -5.86
C LEU A 176 -11.68 9.68 -5.78
N ALA A 177 -10.94 10.67 -6.30
CA ALA A 177 -11.39 12.06 -6.32
C ALA A 177 -12.72 12.23 -7.06
N PHE A 178 -12.87 11.57 -8.21
CA PHE A 178 -14.12 11.57 -8.96
C PHE A 178 -15.25 10.87 -8.23
N GLN A 179 -14.97 9.76 -7.55
CA GLN A 179 -15.95 9.09 -6.70
C GLN A 179 -16.42 9.99 -5.55
N LEU A 180 -15.49 10.67 -4.86
CA LEU A 180 -15.82 11.64 -3.80
C LEU A 180 -16.64 12.82 -4.34
N LYS A 181 -16.31 13.34 -5.53
CA LYS A 181 -17.08 14.39 -6.20
C LYS A 181 -18.51 13.92 -6.51
N ARG A 182 -18.69 12.69 -7.00
CA ARG A 182 -20.01 12.07 -7.23
C ARG A 182 -20.80 11.93 -5.93
N LEU A 183 -20.17 11.46 -4.85
CA LEU A 183 -20.80 11.33 -3.53
C LEU A 183 -21.25 12.68 -2.97
N LYS A 184 -20.45 13.74 -3.13
CA LYS A 184 -20.83 15.11 -2.74
C LYS A 184 -22.11 15.58 -3.42
N ASN A 185 -22.20 15.40 -4.74
CA ASN A 185 -23.34 15.83 -5.53
C ASN A 185 -24.62 15.05 -5.19
N MET A 186 -24.51 13.74 -4.94
CA MET A 186 -25.66 12.93 -4.51
C MET A 186 -26.15 13.35 -3.11
N SER A 187 -25.22 13.54 -2.17
CA SER A 187 -25.55 13.97 -0.80
C SER A 187 -26.23 15.34 -0.78
N SER A 188 -25.75 16.32 -1.57
CA SER A 188 -26.40 17.63 -1.66
C SER A 188 -27.79 17.56 -2.28
N LYS A 189 -27.97 16.75 -3.33
CA LYS A 189 -29.29 16.55 -3.97
C LYS A 189 -30.29 15.90 -3.02
N ILE A 190 -29.88 14.86 -2.30
CA ILE A 190 -30.75 14.17 -1.31
C ILE A 190 -31.16 15.14 -0.21
N GLN A 191 -30.23 15.95 0.32
CA GLN A 191 -30.55 16.91 1.37
C GLN A 191 -31.53 17.99 0.89
N GLY A 192 -31.36 18.51 -0.33
CA GLY A 192 -32.29 19.49 -0.92
C GLY A 192 -33.71 18.94 -1.07
N ASN A 193 -33.86 17.78 -1.71
CA ASN A 193 -35.16 17.13 -1.88
C ASN A 193 -35.84 16.83 -0.53
N LEU A 194 -35.06 16.44 0.48
CA LEU A 194 -35.59 16.17 1.82
C LEU A 194 -36.07 17.46 2.51
N GLN A 195 -35.39 18.59 2.30
CA GLN A 195 -35.79 19.88 2.85
C GLN A 195 -37.06 20.41 2.18
N GLU A 196 -37.13 20.34 0.85
CA GLU A 196 -38.29 20.74 0.06
C GLU A 196 -39.55 19.96 0.48
N LYS A 197 -39.44 18.62 0.58
CA LYS A 197 -40.56 17.77 1.00
C LYS A 197 -41.02 18.02 2.45
N ILE A 198 -40.11 18.44 3.33
CA ILE A 198 -40.46 18.81 4.72
C ILE A 198 -41.20 20.16 4.75
N GLU A 199 -40.81 21.13 3.91
CA GLU A 199 -41.50 22.43 3.81
C GLU A 199 -42.88 22.30 3.19
N GLU A 200 -43.03 21.46 2.16
CA GLU A 200 -44.30 21.14 1.52
C GLU A 200 -45.30 20.55 2.52
N LEU A 201 -44.90 19.50 3.25
CA LEU A 201 -45.73 18.88 4.29
C LEU A 201 -46.10 19.84 5.42
N LYS A 202 -45.19 20.77 5.80
CA LYS A 202 -45.51 21.81 6.78
C LYS A 202 -46.58 22.76 6.27
N LYS A 203 -46.46 23.22 5.02
CA LYS A 203 -47.47 24.09 4.39
C LYS A 203 -48.83 23.43 4.36
N GLU A 204 -48.89 22.19 3.88
CA GLU A 204 -50.13 21.39 3.81
C GLU A 204 -50.76 21.22 5.20
N TYR A 205 -49.96 20.92 6.23
CA TYR A 205 -50.42 20.85 7.61
C TYR A 205 -51.04 22.16 8.12
N TYR A 206 -50.40 23.31 7.86
CA TYR A 206 -50.93 24.61 8.29
C TYR A 206 -52.18 25.03 7.51
N GLU A 207 -52.26 24.69 6.22
CA GLU A 207 -53.49 24.91 5.43
C GLU A 207 -54.66 24.07 5.95
N HIS A 208 -54.41 22.83 6.37
CA HIS A 208 -55.43 21.97 6.97
C HIS A 208 -55.92 22.46 8.33
N ILE A 209 -55.04 23.03 9.15
CA ILE A 209 -55.43 23.61 10.45
C ILE A 209 -56.25 24.89 10.27
N ASN A 210 -55.89 25.76 9.32
CA ASN A 210 -56.60 27.03 9.11
C ASN A 210 -57.94 26.88 8.35
N LYS A 211 -58.22 25.71 7.76
CA LYS A 211 -59.49 25.42 7.07
C LYS A 211 -60.56 24.80 7.96
N ASN A 212 -60.23 24.41 9.19
CA ASN A 212 -61.17 23.90 10.21
C ASN A 212 -61.36 24.92 11.32
#